data_AF-A0A945N1C1-F1
#
_entry.id   AF-A0A945N1C1-F1
#
_cell.length_a   1.000
_cell.length_b   1.000
_cell.length_c   1.000
_cell.angle_alpha   90.00
_cell.angle_beta   90.00
_cell.angle_gamma   90.00
#
_symmetry.space_group_name_H-M   'P 1'
#
loop_
_entity.id
_entity.type
_entity.pdbx_description
1 polymer ?
#
loop_
_entity_poly.entity_id
_entity_poly.type
_entity_poly.pdbx_seq_one_letter_code
_entity_poly.pdbx_strand_id
1 'polypeptide(L)'
;MKLTASRATFAVFVAVAAFWLPASADTRDGMDALDAKQYDKAFKELLPEAKKGDVEAQYYLARMHQAGWGTAKDLKKAYAYFGQAAKLGHVPSQKEYGAALALGEGVDQDAPEGLKWLIIAAQNGHEGAAQFAGIFSKSFPRRQVAAARRAAS
;
A
#
# COMPACT_ATOMS: atom_id res chain seq x y z
N MET A 1 -26.74 69.76 15.33
CA MET A 1 -25.55 68.92 15.64
C MET A 1 -25.52 67.79 14.63
N LYS A 2 -24.51 67.75 13.75
CA LYS A 2 -24.28 66.67 12.76
C LYS A 2 -23.63 65.48 13.46
N LEU A 3 -23.92 64.24 13.04
CA LEU A 3 -23.09 63.01 13.12
C LEU A 3 -23.89 61.87 12.44
N THR A 4 -23.84 61.75 11.11
CA THR A 4 -23.06 60.78 10.31
C THR A 4 -23.37 59.31 10.61
N ALA A 5 -24.00 58.65 9.62
CA ALA A 5 -24.14 57.21 9.51
C ALA A 5 -22.75 56.54 9.47
N SER A 6 -22.57 55.47 10.24
CA SER A 6 -21.38 54.61 10.16
C SER A 6 -21.75 53.20 9.71
N ARG A 7 -20.82 52.65 8.95
CA ARG A 7 -20.89 51.49 8.06
C ARG A 7 -21.08 50.16 8.79
N ALA A 8 -21.69 49.25 8.07
CA ALA A 8 -21.71 47.83 8.36
C ALA A 8 -20.31 47.23 8.55
N THR A 9 -20.21 46.32 9.52
CA THR A 9 -19.30 45.17 9.43
C THR A 9 -20.00 43.99 10.09
N PHE A 10 -20.42 43.04 9.25
CA PHE A 10 -20.88 41.71 9.65
C PHE A 10 -19.80 41.04 10.50
N ALA A 11 -20.12 40.65 11.72
CA ALA A 11 -19.25 39.82 12.52
C ALA A 11 -20.06 38.67 13.13
N VAL A 12 -19.53 37.47 12.87
CA VAL A 12 -19.77 36.20 13.57
C VAL A 12 -21.10 35.52 13.23
N PHE A 13 -21.06 34.50 12.38
CA PHE A 13 -21.69 33.20 12.63
C PHE A 13 -21.21 32.14 11.60
N VAL A 14 -20.87 30.95 12.12
CA VAL A 14 -20.62 29.65 11.43
C VAL A 14 -19.24 29.51 10.77
N ALA A 15 -18.33 28.59 11.09
CA ALA A 15 -18.47 27.25 11.64
C ALA A 15 -17.32 26.90 12.61
N VAL A 16 -17.67 26.36 13.78
CA VAL A 16 -16.81 25.42 14.51
C VAL A 16 -16.82 24.13 13.71
N ALA A 17 -15.87 23.98 12.80
CA ALA A 17 -15.57 22.71 12.12
C ALA A 17 -14.07 22.40 12.22
N ALA A 18 -13.49 22.69 13.38
CA ALA A 18 -12.16 22.22 13.78
C ALA A 18 -12.27 21.23 14.96
N PHE A 19 -13.40 20.53 15.07
CA PHE A 19 -13.66 19.56 16.12
C PHE A 19 -14.04 18.23 15.46
N TRP A 20 -13.21 17.22 15.70
CA TRP A 20 -13.25 15.89 15.11
C TRP A 20 -12.51 15.70 13.77
N LEU A 21 -11.21 16.00 13.75
CA LEU A 21 -10.32 14.99 13.18
C LEU A 21 -10.33 13.83 14.19
N PRO A 22 -10.83 12.61 13.87
CA PRO A 22 -10.35 11.46 14.62
C PRO A 22 -8.83 11.53 14.53
N ALA A 23 -8.15 11.48 15.68
CA ALA A 23 -6.71 11.23 15.70
C ALA A 23 -6.45 10.17 14.64
N SER A 24 -5.59 10.47 13.66
CA SER A 24 -5.07 9.44 12.77
C SER A 24 -4.67 8.31 13.70
N ALA A 25 -5.41 7.20 13.72
CA ALA A 25 -5.06 6.09 14.57
C ALA A 25 -3.70 5.70 14.02
N ASP A 26 -2.66 6.03 14.79
CA ASP A 26 -1.30 5.93 14.31
C ASP A 26 -1.11 4.47 13.94
N THR A 27 -0.79 4.20 12.68
CA THR A 27 -0.59 2.83 12.17
C THR A 27 0.40 2.06 13.06
N ARG A 28 1.22 2.80 13.82
CA ARG A 28 2.07 2.34 14.91
C ARG A 28 1.38 1.40 15.91
N ASP A 29 0.17 1.70 16.40
CA ASP A 29 -0.49 0.82 17.39
C ASP A 29 -0.76 -0.57 16.79
N GLY A 30 -1.21 -0.60 15.54
CA GLY A 30 -1.45 -1.84 14.80
C GLY A 30 -0.17 -2.60 14.47
N MET A 31 0.92 -1.90 14.15
CA MET A 31 2.24 -2.50 13.93
C MET A 31 2.85 -3.04 15.24
N ASP A 32 2.76 -2.29 16.34
CA ASP A 32 3.22 -2.71 17.67
C ASP A 32 2.44 -3.96 18.13
N ALA A 33 1.13 -4.01 17.87
CA ALA A 33 0.32 -5.20 18.10
C ALA A 33 0.75 -6.39 17.21
N LEU A 34 1.15 -6.15 15.96
CA LEU A 34 1.64 -7.18 15.05
C LEU A 34 2.96 -7.79 15.56
N ASP A 35 3.89 -6.94 16.01
CA ASP A 35 5.18 -7.34 16.59
C ASP A 35 5.00 -8.10 17.91
N ALA A 36 4.03 -7.68 18.73
CA ALA A 36 3.60 -8.39 19.92
C ALA A 36 2.80 -9.68 19.63
N LYS A 37 2.61 -10.04 18.35
CA LYS A 37 1.81 -11.19 17.88
C LYS A 37 0.36 -11.17 18.34
N GLN A 38 -0.17 -10.00 18.66
CA GLN A 38 -1.58 -9.77 18.98
C GLN A 38 -2.37 -9.62 17.67
N TYR A 39 -2.43 -10.68 16.88
CA TYR A 39 -2.87 -10.60 15.48
C TYR A 39 -4.31 -10.11 15.32
N ASP A 40 -5.24 -10.49 16.19
CA ASP A 40 -6.63 -10.01 16.12
C ASP A 40 -6.72 -8.50 16.37
N LYS A 41 -5.90 -7.99 17.30
CA LYS A 41 -5.81 -6.56 17.61
C LYS A 41 -5.18 -5.81 16.42
N ALA A 42 -4.04 -6.29 15.93
CA ALA A 42 -3.35 -5.73 14.77
C ALA A 42 -4.29 -5.63 13.55
N PHE A 43 -5.04 -6.70 13.27
CA PHE A 43 -5.97 -6.71 12.13
C PHE A 43 -7.06 -5.65 12.30
N LYS A 44 -7.64 -5.55 13.51
CA LYS A 44 -8.69 -4.60 13.84
C LYS A 44 -8.22 -3.14 13.70
N GLU A 45 -6.97 -2.86 14.08
CA GLU A 45 -6.39 -1.50 14.04
C GLU A 45 -5.89 -1.12 12.65
N LEU A 46 -5.27 -2.04 11.91
CA LEU A 46 -4.73 -1.78 10.57
C LEU A 46 -5.84 -1.70 9.50
N LEU A 47 -6.93 -2.45 9.63
CA LEU A 47 -8.03 -2.48 8.66
C LEU A 47 -8.62 -1.09 8.32
N PRO A 48 -9.02 -0.24 9.29
CA PRO A 48 -9.54 1.08 8.98
C PRO A 48 -8.50 1.98 8.31
N GLU A 49 -7.23 1.95 8.71
CA GLU A 49 -6.18 2.80 8.13
C GLU A 49 -5.86 2.39 6.69
N ALA A 50 -5.77 1.09 6.40
CA ALA A 50 -5.58 0.61 5.04
C ALA A 50 -6.73 1.03 4.10
N LYS A 51 -7.97 1.05 4.61
CA LYS A 51 -9.15 1.54 3.88
C LYS A 51 -9.11 3.05 3.61
N LYS A 52 -8.44 3.84 4.46
CA LYS A 52 -8.19 5.27 4.23
C LYS A 52 -7.06 5.52 3.24
N GLY A 53 -6.33 4.49 2.83
CA GLY A 53 -5.21 4.62 1.90
C GLY A 53 -3.84 4.65 2.57
N ASP A 54 -3.75 4.36 3.87
CA ASP A 54 -2.44 4.27 4.53
C ASP A 54 -1.62 3.11 3.93
N VAL A 55 -0.45 3.47 3.41
CA VAL A 55 0.39 2.59 2.59
C VAL A 55 1.00 1.46 3.41
N GLU A 56 1.45 1.77 4.63
CA GLU A 56 2.01 0.80 5.57
C GLU A 56 0.92 -0.17 6.03
N ALA A 57 -0.25 0.35 6.41
CA ALA A 57 -1.38 -0.48 6.81
C ALA A 57 -1.81 -1.44 5.69
N GLN A 58 -1.85 -0.98 4.44
CA GLN A 58 -2.12 -1.85 3.28
C GLN A 58 -1.07 -2.96 3.15
N TYR A 59 0.21 -2.64 3.29
CA TYR A 59 1.28 -3.64 3.26
C TYR A 59 1.15 -4.67 4.38
N TYR A 60 0.95 -4.24 5.63
CA TYR A 60 0.82 -5.17 6.76
C TYR A 60 -0.44 -6.01 6.68
N LEU A 61 -1.59 -5.46 6.28
CA LEU A 61 -2.79 -6.27 6.05
C LEU A 61 -2.59 -7.29 4.92
N ALA A 62 -1.87 -6.93 3.87
CA ALA A 62 -1.54 -7.88 2.80
C ALA A 62 -0.72 -9.06 3.37
N ARG A 63 0.29 -8.77 4.19
CA ARG A 63 1.10 -9.78 4.90
C ARG A 63 0.24 -10.64 5.84
N MET A 64 -0.68 -10.03 6.58
CA MET A 64 -1.60 -10.75 7.47
C MET A 64 -2.52 -11.69 6.70
N HIS A 65 -3.09 -11.27 5.57
CA HIS A 65 -3.86 -12.14 4.68
C HIS A 65 -3.01 -13.23 4.04
N GLN A 66 -1.76 -12.95 3.67
CA GLN A 66 -0.85 -13.94 3.09
C GLN A 66 -0.50 -15.05 4.10
N ALA A 67 -0.30 -14.68 5.37
CA ALA A 67 0.08 -15.59 6.45
C ALA A 67 -1.10 -16.20 7.21
N GLY A 68 -2.29 -15.59 7.15
CA GLY A 68 -3.44 -15.96 7.98
C GLY A 68 -3.33 -15.48 9.42
N TRP A 69 -2.73 -14.31 9.66
CA TRP A 69 -2.58 -13.71 10.99
C TRP A 69 -3.80 -12.88 11.34
N GLY A 70 -4.54 -13.26 12.39
CA GLY A 70 -5.75 -12.54 12.83
C GLY A 70 -6.89 -12.56 11.79
N THR A 71 -6.75 -13.41 10.77
CA THR A 71 -7.68 -13.53 9.64
C THR A 71 -7.44 -14.87 8.93
N ALA A 72 -8.38 -15.31 8.09
CA ALA A 72 -8.15 -16.47 7.23
C ALA A 72 -7.11 -16.14 6.15
N LYS A 73 -6.25 -17.11 5.83
CA LYS A 73 -5.31 -16.98 4.72
C LYS A 73 -6.07 -16.73 3.40
N ASP A 74 -5.76 -15.63 2.74
CA ASP A 74 -6.43 -15.18 1.52
C ASP A 74 -5.42 -14.47 0.60
N LEU A 75 -4.81 -15.25 -0.30
CA LEU A 75 -3.80 -14.73 -1.22
C LEU A 75 -4.38 -13.71 -2.21
N LYS A 76 -5.67 -13.78 -2.53
CA LYS A 76 -6.33 -12.81 -3.44
C LYS A 76 -6.41 -11.44 -2.78
N LYS A 77 -6.77 -11.38 -1.49
CA LYS A 77 -6.75 -10.13 -0.73
C LYS A 77 -5.34 -9.61 -0.52
N ALA A 78 -4.38 -10.50 -0.22
CA ALA A 78 -2.99 -10.11 -0.09
C ALA A 78 -2.48 -9.44 -1.38
N TYR A 79 -2.69 -10.08 -2.53
CA TYR A 79 -2.37 -9.53 -3.85
C TYR A 79 -3.02 -8.15 -4.07
N ALA A 80 -4.30 -8.00 -3.75
CA ALA A 80 -5.01 -6.73 -3.92
C ALA A 80 -4.40 -5.59 -3.08
N TYR A 81 -4.11 -5.84 -1.80
CA TYR A 81 -3.52 -4.84 -0.91
C TYR A 81 -2.06 -4.53 -1.26
N PHE A 82 -1.24 -5.54 -1.60
CA PHE A 82 0.10 -5.29 -2.13
C PHE A 82 0.03 -4.42 -3.38
N GLY A 83 -0.90 -4.68 -4.30
CA GLY A 83 -1.07 -3.89 -5.51
C GLY A 83 -1.47 -2.44 -5.25
N GLN A 84 -2.28 -2.18 -4.22
CA GLN A 84 -2.64 -0.82 -3.82
C GLN A 84 -1.41 -0.05 -3.33
N ALA A 85 -0.66 -0.61 -2.37
CA ALA A 85 0.54 0.00 -1.84
C ALA A 85 1.67 0.12 -2.89
N ALA A 86 1.83 -0.88 -3.76
CA ALA A 86 2.83 -0.89 -4.84
C ALA A 86 2.64 0.27 -5.82
N LYS A 87 1.38 0.57 -6.21
CA LYS A 87 1.02 1.68 -7.09
C LYS A 87 1.30 3.04 -6.46
N LEU A 88 1.37 3.13 -5.13
CA LEU A 88 1.73 4.32 -4.39
C LEU A 88 3.24 4.43 -4.12
N GLY A 89 4.05 3.55 -4.72
CA GLY A 89 5.51 3.60 -4.61
C GLY A 89 6.08 2.79 -3.46
N HIS A 90 5.27 2.04 -2.70
CA HIS A 90 5.77 1.25 -1.58
C HIS A 90 6.66 0.10 -2.05
N VAL A 91 7.95 0.25 -1.81
CA VAL A 91 9.00 -0.58 -2.39
C VAL A 91 8.87 -2.07 -1.99
N PRO A 92 8.64 -2.43 -0.70
CA PRO A 92 8.35 -3.81 -0.33
C PRO A 92 7.12 -4.38 -1.05
N SER A 93 6.04 -3.59 -1.17
CA SER A 93 4.82 -4.03 -1.85
C SER A 93 5.02 -4.23 -3.36
N GLN A 94 5.85 -3.41 -4.01
CA GLN A 94 6.18 -3.60 -5.44
C GLN A 94 6.81 -4.96 -5.69
N LYS A 95 7.73 -5.37 -4.80
CA LYS A 95 8.35 -6.70 -4.86
C LYS A 95 7.33 -7.81 -4.64
N GLU A 96 6.49 -7.72 -3.60
CA GLU A 96 5.52 -8.78 -3.31
C GLU A 96 4.42 -8.87 -4.38
N TYR A 97 3.97 -7.74 -4.90
CA TYR A 97 3.01 -7.67 -5.99
C TYR A 97 3.58 -8.26 -7.29
N GLY A 98 4.83 -7.93 -7.62
CA GLY A 98 5.53 -8.51 -8.77
C GLY A 98 5.75 -10.01 -8.64
N ALA A 99 6.12 -10.49 -7.45
CA ALA A 99 6.26 -11.92 -7.18
C ALA A 99 4.93 -12.66 -7.30
N ALA A 100 3.84 -12.09 -6.76
CA ALA A 100 2.51 -12.67 -6.85
C ALA A 100 2.04 -12.84 -8.30
N LEU A 101 2.25 -11.84 -9.16
CA LEU A 101 1.98 -11.96 -10.60
C LEU A 101 2.88 -13.00 -11.28
N ALA A 102 4.18 -12.98 -10.97
CA ALA A 102 5.14 -13.86 -11.62
C ALA A 102 4.91 -15.35 -11.29
N LEU A 103 4.40 -15.64 -10.10
CA LEU A 103 4.15 -16.99 -9.59
C LEU A 103 2.67 -17.41 -9.64
N GLY A 104 1.75 -16.49 -9.91
CA GLY A 104 0.31 -16.75 -9.85
C GLY A 104 -0.21 -16.94 -8.41
N GLU A 105 0.38 -16.24 -7.43
CA GLU A 105 -0.06 -16.33 -6.04
C GLU A 105 -1.26 -15.40 -5.79
N GLY A 106 -2.45 -15.98 -5.70
CA GLY A 106 -3.68 -15.19 -5.46
C GLY A 106 -4.17 -14.41 -6.68
N VAL A 107 -3.54 -14.60 -7.85
CA VAL A 107 -3.91 -14.02 -9.14
C VAL A 107 -3.51 -14.99 -10.25
N ASP A 108 -4.10 -14.88 -11.43
CA ASP A 108 -3.62 -15.62 -12.59
C ASP A 108 -2.18 -15.18 -12.92
N GLN A 109 -1.35 -16.14 -13.31
CA GLN A 109 0.06 -15.89 -13.54
C GLN A 109 0.27 -14.96 -14.75
N ASP A 110 0.96 -13.85 -14.52
CA ASP A 110 1.45 -12.94 -15.55
C ASP A 110 2.94 -12.64 -15.28
N ALA A 111 3.79 -13.53 -15.81
CA ALA A 111 5.23 -13.43 -15.67
C ALA A 111 5.85 -12.14 -16.25
N PRO A 112 5.46 -11.69 -17.46
CA PRO A 112 5.92 -10.40 -17.99
C PRO A 112 5.58 -9.21 -17.08
N GLU A 113 4.34 -9.08 -16.61
CA GLU A 113 3.95 -7.97 -15.73
C GLU A 113 4.62 -8.11 -14.35
N GLY A 114 4.70 -9.32 -13.79
CA GLY A 114 5.40 -9.57 -12.54
C GLY A 114 6.88 -9.17 -12.59
N LEU A 115 7.58 -9.52 -13.67
CA LEU A 115 8.97 -9.13 -13.88
C LEU A 115 9.14 -7.61 -14.00
N LYS A 116 8.21 -6.92 -14.65
CA LYS A 116 8.21 -5.46 -14.71
C LYS A 116 8.13 -4.85 -13.31
N TRP A 117 7.23 -5.31 -12.45
CA TRP A 117 7.13 -4.82 -11.07
C TRP A 117 8.37 -5.13 -10.22
N LEU A 118 9.00 -6.29 -10.41
CA LEU A 118 10.28 -6.61 -9.75
C LEU A 118 11.42 -5.68 -10.21
N ILE A 119 11.43 -5.28 -11.48
CA ILE A 119 12.39 -4.29 -12.00
C ILE A 119 12.12 -2.91 -11.38
N ILE A 120 10.86 -2.49 -11.32
CA ILE A 120 10.46 -1.23 -10.66
C ILE A 120 10.91 -1.23 -9.19
N ALA A 121 10.66 -2.33 -8.46
CA ALA A 121 11.10 -2.46 -7.07
C ALA A 121 12.63 -2.34 -6.94
N ALA A 122 13.39 -2.94 -7.87
CA ALA A 122 14.85 -2.83 -7.90
C ALA A 122 15.33 -1.40 -8.19
N GLN A 123 14.70 -0.70 -9.12
CA GLN A 123 15.01 0.71 -9.42
C GLN A 123 14.70 1.63 -8.23
N ASN A 124 13.65 1.33 -7.47
CA ASN A 124 13.28 2.07 -6.27
C ASN A 124 14.05 1.64 -5.01
N GLY A 125 15.10 0.83 -5.15
CA GLY A 125 16.02 0.52 -4.06
C GLY A 125 15.68 -0.70 -3.21
N HIS A 126 14.75 -1.58 -3.64
CA HIS A 126 14.52 -2.83 -2.93
C HIS A 126 15.76 -3.75 -3.01
N GLU A 127 16.43 -3.93 -1.88
CA GLU A 127 17.54 -4.87 -1.75
C GLU A 127 17.05 -6.29 -2.07
N GLY A 128 17.64 -6.93 -3.07
CA GLY A 128 17.25 -8.28 -3.51
C GLY A 128 16.19 -8.35 -4.62
N ALA A 129 15.44 -7.29 -4.94
CA ALA A 129 14.49 -7.35 -6.05
C ALA A 129 15.19 -7.56 -7.40
N ALA A 130 16.39 -7.00 -7.59
CA ALA A 130 17.23 -7.25 -8.76
C ALA A 130 17.63 -8.72 -8.88
N GLN A 131 17.92 -9.39 -7.76
CA GLN A 131 18.24 -10.81 -7.74
C GLN A 131 17.03 -11.65 -8.13
N PHE A 132 15.86 -11.37 -7.54
CA PHE A 132 14.59 -12.02 -7.91
C PHE A 132 14.28 -11.82 -9.40
N ALA A 133 14.36 -10.58 -9.90
CA ALA A 133 14.17 -10.27 -11.32
C ALA A 133 15.18 -11.04 -12.20
N GLY A 134 16.43 -11.17 -11.76
CA GLY A 134 17.47 -11.93 -12.47
C GLY A 134 17.17 -13.43 -12.54
N ILE A 135 16.69 -14.04 -11.46
CA ILE A 135 16.28 -15.46 -11.43
C ILE A 135 15.07 -15.67 -12.35
N PHE A 136 14.04 -14.83 -12.23
CA PHE A 136 12.86 -14.92 -13.11
C PHE A 136 13.22 -14.70 -14.57
N SER A 137 14.08 -13.71 -14.89
CA SER A 137 14.51 -13.44 -16.27
C SER A 137 15.14 -14.65 -16.96
N LYS A 138 15.79 -15.55 -16.21
CA LYS A 138 16.40 -16.77 -16.77
C LYS A 138 15.36 -17.84 -17.13
N SER A 139 14.19 -17.79 -16.50
CA SER A 139 13.12 -18.78 -16.67
C SER A 139 12.17 -18.44 -17.83
N PHE A 140 12.33 -17.29 -18.49
CA PHE A 140 11.41 -16.80 -19.53
C PHE A 140 12.10 -16.46 -20.87
N PRO A 141 11.36 -16.48 -21.99
CA PRO A 141 11.87 -16.05 -23.29
C PRO A 141 12.42 -14.62 -23.28
N ARG A 142 13.55 -14.40 -23.96
CA ARG A 142 14.20 -13.08 -24.08
C ARG A 142 13.27 -11.95 -24.51
N ARG A 143 12.29 -12.24 -25.38
CA ARG A 143 11.29 -11.26 -25.84
C ARG A 143 10.40 -10.74 -24.70
N GLN A 144 10.00 -11.60 -23.77
CA GLN A 144 9.17 -11.23 -22.62
C GLN A 144 9.99 -10.41 -21.62
N VAL A 145 11.22 -10.84 -21.36
CA VAL A 145 12.17 -10.10 -20.49
C VAL A 145 12.46 -8.71 -21.05
N ALA A 146 12.69 -8.59 -22.36
CA ALA A 146 12.92 -7.30 -23.02
C ALA A 146 11.69 -6.39 -22.95
N ALA A 147 10.48 -6.95 -23.14
CA ALA A 147 9.24 -6.19 -23.00
C ALA A 147 9.03 -5.68 -21.58
N ALA A 148 9.23 -6.54 -20.56
CA ALA A 148 9.11 -6.17 -19.15
C ALA A 148 10.09 -5.05 -18.76
N ARG A 149 11.35 -5.13 -19.20
CA ARG A 149 12.36 -4.07 -18.97
C ARG A 149 11.97 -2.73 -19.57
N ARG A 150 11.46 -2.75 -20.81
CA ARG A 150 10.98 -1.52 -21.49
C ARG A 150 9.76 -0.93 -20.77
N ALA A 151 8.85 -1.78 -20.28
CA ALA A 151 7.66 -1.33 -19.55
C ALA A 151 7.95 -0.85 -18.13
N ALA A 152 9.15 -1.11 -17.60
CA ALA A 152 9.64 -0.65 -16.31
C ALA A 152 10.58 0.57 -16.43
N SER A 153 10.86 1.06 -17.64
CA SER A 153 11.68 2.26 -17.88
C SER A 153 10.78 3.48 -18.05
#